data_AF-B4H0Z5-F1
#
_entry.id   AF-B4H0Z5-F1
#
_cell.length_a   1.000
_cell.length_b   1.000
_cell.length_c   1.000
_cell.angle_alpha   90.00
_cell.angle_beta   90.00
_cell.angle_gamma   90.00
#
_symmetry.space_group_name_H-M   'P 1'
#
loop_
_entity.id
_entity.type
_entity.pdbx_description
1 polymer ?
#
loop_
_entity_poly.entity_id
_entity_poly.type
_entity_poly.pdbx_seq_one_letter_code
_entity_poly.pdbx_strand_id
1 'polypeptide(L)'
;MSLNKALSREDLSDNQTQNQIQSQNPNQPKSTTIVKYEKSSCLFCNEWFDAQTFTEHLIHCGQVLEECPNSCQVFIPRIRMRSHLKECPRSKNLNNQRLSVSMDRLDQQPDHRLQVLEQDISTIRSVLNEEIRQRLHLITDVGNIRKQNQVVEDWTRGTNETLGGLRRQMEEEASQRAYAEEQNQIDFQYCCNITQSLKEQVEIKLDEAQKLVNQLSIDVTFHQNQLNDNILKLEELIFENERLNRDKFFRIEEFLQQINEDIKTKLGTSDYATNKQATLDYEVKNVKNIVCETEERCDKLQNVVQDLDRSLHQTMQNLSDLENQMAMQQRIASVQNIRDLLHGV
;
A
#
# COMPACT_ATOMS: atom_id res chain seq x y z
N MET A 1 -2.10 -16.48 14.94
CA MET A 1 -0.69 -16.77 14.58
C MET A 1 0.18 -15.86 15.43
N SER A 2 0.46 -16.28 16.67
CA SER A 2 1.78 -16.73 17.14
C SER A 2 2.95 -15.78 16.89
N LEU A 3 3.25 -14.98 17.93
CA LEU A 3 4.57 -14.76 18.56
C LEU A 3 5.81 -14.67 17.65
N ASN A 4 6.51 -13.53 17.70
CA ASN A 4 7.69 -13.45 18.58
C ASN A 4 8.21 -12.03 18.80
N LYS A 5 8.60 -11.84 20.06
CA LYS A 5 9.09 -10.64 20.74
C LYS A 5 10.59 -10.83 20.89
N ALA A 6 11.39 -9.85 20.49
CA ALA A 6 12.81 -9.79 20.85
C ALA A 6 13.13 -8.38 21.36
N LEU A 7 13.15 -8.28 22.69
CA LEU A 7 13.88 -7.24 23.42
C LEU A 7 15.37 -7.56 23.30
N SER A 8 16.20 -6.54 23.10
CA SER A 8 17.52 -6.47 23.73
C SER A 8 17.80 -5.01 24.03
N ARG A 9 17.87 -4.75 25.33
CA ARG A 9 18.07 -3.47 25.99
C ARG A 9 19.42 -3.64 26.67
N GLU A 10 20.47 -3.04 26.10
CA GLU A 10 21.79 -2.99 26.73
C GLU A 10 21.94 -1.65 27.41
N ASP A 11 22.07 -1.73 28.73
CA ASP A 11 22.35 -0.64 29.64
C ASP A 11 23.79 -0.16 29.48
N LEU A 12 23.97 1.11 29.12
CA LEU A 12 25.23 1.82 29.31
C LEU A 12 24.94 3.06 30.16
N SER A 13 25.07 2.88 31.48
CA SER A 13 25.13 3.98 32.43
C SER A 13 26.56 4.09 32.97
N ASP A 14 27.11 5.28 32.76
CA ASP A 14 27.93 6.07 33.67
C ASP A 14 29.12 5.43 34.39
N ASN A 15 30.31 5.96 34.10
CA ASN A 15 31.22 6.41 35.15
C ASN A 15 32.16 7.51 34.65
N GLN A 16 31.65 8.74 34.63
CA GLN A 16 32.45 9.94 34.84
C GLN A 16 32.44 10.25 36.34
N THR A 17 33.60 10.24 36.99
CA THR A 17 33.82 10.94 38.27
C THR A 17 35.29 11.30 38.35
N GLN A 18 35.65 12.50 37.86
CA GLN A 18 35.93 13.67 38.69
C GLN A 18 36.96 13.42 39.79
N ASN A 19 38.21 13.78 39.49
CA ASN A 19 39.24 14.11 40.46
C ASN A 19 38.75 15.28 41.32
N GLN A 20 38.45 15.01 42.59
CA GLN A 20 38.40 16.04 43.63
C GLN A 20 39.57 15.85 44.58
N ILE A 21 40.44 16.86 44.58
CA ILE A 21 41.48 17.08 45.58
C ILE A 21 40.78 17.62 46.82
N GLN A 22 40.79 16.85 47.93
CA GLN A 22 40.53 17.39 49.25
C GLN A 22 41.53 16.86 50.28
N SER A 23 41.98 17.80 51.10
CA SER A 23 43.09 17.76 52.01
C SER A 23 42.79 17.03 53.32
N GLN A 24 43.82 16.34 53.82
CA GLN A 24 44.19 16.12 55.24
C GLN A 24 43.22 15.43 56.21
N ASN A 25 43.62 14.24 56.67
CA ASN A 25 43.74 13.97 58.11
C ASN A 25 44.76 12.82 58.36
N PRO A 26 45.84 13.02 59.14
CA PRO A 26 46.85 12.01 59.40
C PRO A 26 46.64 11.40 60.78
N ASN A 27 45.86 10.31 60.88
CA ASN A 27 45.98 9.31 61.96
C ASN A 27 44.98 8.17 61.75
N GLN A 28 45.34 7.20 60.91
CA GLN A 28 44.84 5.83 61.02
C GLN A 28 45.96 4.85 60.67
N PRO A 29 46.08 3.72 61.40
CA PRO A 29 47.06 2.69 61.11
C PRO A 29 46.75 2.07 59.75
N LYS A 30 47.69 2.19 58.81
CA LYS A 30 47.57 1.63 57.46
C LYS A 30 47.53 0.11 57.57
N SER A 31 46.35 -0.45 57.38
CA SER A 31 46.14 -1.87 57.11
C SER A 31 46.94 -2.24 55.85
N THR A 32 48.02 -2.99 55.99
CA THR A 32 48.76 -3.51 54.83
C THR A 32 47.95 -4.66 54.24
N THR A 33 47.07 -4.32 53.30
CA THR A 33 46.48 -5.28 52.37
C THR A 33 47.62 -5.97 51.64
N ILE A 34 47.90 -7.23 51.98
CA ILE A 34 48.85 -8.07 51.24
C ILE A 34 48.15 -8.43 49.92
N VAL A 35 48.39 -7.62 48.89
CA VAL A 35 47.99 -7.92 47.53
C VAL A 35 48.86 -9.07 47.04
N LYS A 36 48.25 -10.24 46.86
CA LYS A 36 48.92 -11.43 46.33
C LYS A 36 49.02 -11.28 44.81
N TYR A 37 50.11 -10.71 44.32
CA TYR A 37 50.40 -10.67 42.88
C TYR A 37 50.78 -12.08 42.41
N GLU A 38 50.15 -12.58 41.34
CA GLU A 38 50.49 -13.89 40.76
C GLU A 38 51.94 -13.94 40.25
N LYS A 39 52.46 -12.78 39.81
CA LYS A 39 53.84 -12.60 39.36
C LYS A 39 54.43 -11.31 39.94
N SER A 40 55.69 -11.38 40.39
CA SER A 40 56.45 -10.26 40.94
C SER A 40 57.73 -10.05 40.14
N SER A 41 58.05 -8.80 39.79
CA SER A 41 59.30 -8.46 39.13
C SER A 41 60.42 -8.22 40.14
N CYS A 42 61.62 -8.69 39.84
CA CYS A 42 62.80 -8.40 40.66
C CYS A 42 63.30 -6.98 40.35
N LEU A 43 63.38 -6.12 41.38
CA LEU A 43 63.85 -4.74 41.24
C LEU A 43 65.30 -4.63 40.76
N PHE A 44 66.11 -5.69 40.92
CA PHE A 44 67.55 -5.66 40.61
C PHE A 44 67.88 -6.15 39.20
N CYS A 45 67.13 -7.12 38.65
CA CYS A 45 67.35 -7.63 37.28
C CYS A 45 66.19 -7.36 36.32
N ASN A 46 65.06 -6.80 36.78
CA ASN A 46 63.84 -6.54 36.03
C ASN A 46 63.19 -7.79 35.39
N GLU A 47 63.55 -8.99 35.83
CA GLU A 47 62.92 -10.24 35.40
C GLU A 47 61.68 -10.57 36.25
N TRP A 48 60.69 -11.22 35.63
CA TRP A 48 59.42 -11.57 36.25
C TRP A 48 59.43 -13.01 36.77
N PHE A 49 59.02 -13.19 38.04
CA PHE A 49 58.99 -14.49 38.71
C PHE A 49 57.61 -14.77 39.29
N ASP A 50 57.25 -16.05 39.38
CA ASP A 50 56.05 -16.47 40.08
C ASP A 50 56.22 -16.24 41.60
N ALA A 51 55.12 -15.98 42.30
CA ALA A 51 55.16 -15.63 43.73
C ALA A 51 55.85 -16.69 44.62
N GLN A 52 55.85 -17.97 44.20
CA GLN A 52 56.51 -19.06 44.92
C GLN A 52 58.04 -19.07 44.75
N THR A 53 58.54 -18.63 43.60
CA THR A 53 59.99 -18.65 43.27
C THR A 53 60.67 -17.30 43.48
N PHE A 54 59.89 -16.23 43.69
CA PHE A 54 60.42 -14.87 43.84
C PHE A 54 61.37 -14.71 45.04
N THR A 55 61.02 -15.30 46.20
CA THR A 55 61.86 -15.23 47.41
C THR A 55 63.19 -15.96 47.21
N GLU A 56 63.17 -17.12 46.54
CA GLU A 56 64.39 -17.87 46.21
C GLU A 56 65.26 -17.11 45.20
N HIS A 57 64.65 -16.48 44.18
CA HIS A 57 65.37 -15.63 43.26
C HIS A 57 66.06 -14.45 43.96
N LEU A 58 65.39 -13.76 44.88
CA LEU A 58 65.99 -12.61 45.59
C LEU A 58 67.27 -12.99 46.36
N ILE A 59 67.33 -14.20 46.93
CA ILE A 59 68.52 -14.71 47.64
C ILE A 59 69.69 -14.93 46.67
N HIS A 60 69.40 -15.43 45.47
CA HIS A 60 70.41 -15.81 44.48
C HIS A 60 70.63 -14.77 43.37
N CYS A 61 69.90 -13.65 43.39
CA CYS A 61 69.97 -12.65 42.34
C CYS A 61 71.37 -12.01 42.29
N GLY A 62 72.07 -12.22 41.18
CA GLY A 62 73.43 -11.72 40.98
C GLY A 62 73.54 -10.20 40.91
N GLN A 63 72.44 -9.49 40.67
CA GLN A 63 72.37 -8.03 40.59
C GLN A 63 72.13 -7.35 41.95
N VAL A 64 71.83 -8.13 43.00
CA VAL A 64 71.72 -7.60 44.36
C VAL A 64 73.08 -7.05 44.79
N LEU A 65 73.06 -5.83 45.30
CA LEU A 65 74.25 -5.14 45.79
C LEU A 65 74.63 -5.66 47.18
N GLU A 66 75.86 -6.14 47.33
CA GLU A 66 76.44 -6.57 48.61
C GLU A 66 77.62 -5.67 48.98
N GLU A 67 77.81 -5.44 50.28
CA GLU A 67 78.97 -4.72 50.78
C GLU A 67 80.25 -5.55 50.57
N CYS A 68 81.31 -4.92 50.08
CA CYS A 68 82.59 -5.60 49.92
C CYS A 68 83.15 -6.07 51.28
N PRO A 69 83.57 -7.35 51.43
CA PRO A 69 84.09 -7.88 52.70
C PRO A 69 85.44 -7.29 53.13
N ASN A 70 86.18 -6.62 52.23
CA ASN A 70 87.38 -5.85 52.59
C ASN A 70 87.02 -4.43 53.12
N SER A 71 85.74 -4.16 53.34
CA SER A 71 85.16 -2.90 53.80
C SER A 71 85.70 -1.69 53.03
N CYS A 72 85.86 -1.81 51.71
CA CYS A 72 86.26 -0.69 50.84
C CYS A 72 85.14 0.36 50.68
N GLN A 73 84.04 0.22 51.42
CA GLN A 73 82.85 1.08 51.44
C GLN A 73 82.08 1.14 50.10
N VAL A 74 82.30 0.16 49.22
CA VAL A 74 81.59 0.04 47.95
C VAL A 74 80.62 -1.12 48.00
N PHE A 75 79.38 -0.87 47.56
CA PHE A 75 78.35 -1.87 47.30
C PHE A 75 78.43 -2.35 45.86
N ILE A 76 78.51 -3.66 45.67
CA ILE A 76 78.84 -4.26 44.37
C ILE A 76 77.83 -5.36 44.07
N PRO A 77 77.34 -5.47 42.81
CA PRO A 77 76.49 -6.58 42.43
C PRO A 77 77.17 -7.92 42.78
N ARG A 78 76.45 -8.82 43.44
CA ARG A 78 76.93 -10.15 43.88
C ARG A 78 77.74 -10.86 42.79
N ILE A 79 77.29 -10.80 41.52
CA ILE A 79 77.97 -11.41 40.37
C ILE A 79 79.36 -10.82 40.06
N ARG A 80 79.60 -9.55 40.41
CA ARG A 80 80.87 -8.83 40.19
C ARG A 80 81.77 -8.77 41.44
N MET A 81 81.36 -9.38 42.55
CA MET A 81 82.13 -9.37 43.79
C MET A 81 83.51 -10.04 43.63
N ARG A 82 83.57 -11.17 42.91
CA ARG A 82 84.82 -11.92 42.72
C ARG A 82 85.86 -11.16 41.88
N SER A 83 85.44 -10.41 40.88
CA SER A 83 86.34 -9.56 40.09
C SER A 83 86.80 -8.36 40.90
N HIS A 84 85.90 -7.72 41.66
CA HIS A 84 86.28 -6.62 42.53
C HIS A 84 87.33 -7.03 43.57
N LEU A 85 87.21 -8.20 44.21
CA LEU A 85 88.17 -8.63 45.24
C LEU A 85 89.61 -8.75 44.71
N LYS A 86 89.82 -9.03 43.42
CA LYS A 86 91.15 -9.07 42.80
C LYS A 86 91.76 -7.67 42.63
N GLU A 87 90.94 -6.65 42.47
CA GLU A 87 91.34 -5.27 42.18
C GLU A 87 91.09 -4.32 43.36
N CYS A 88 90.56 -4.83 44.46
CA CYS A 88 90.15 -4.04 45.60
C CYS A 88 91.31 -3.18 46.13
N PRO A 89 91.17 -1.84 46.19
CA PRO A 89 92.26 -0.95 46.57
C PRO A 89 92.75 -1.18 48.02
N ARG A 90 91.90 -1.70 48.91
CA ARG A 90 92.31 -2.12 50.27
C ARG A 90 93.07 -3.45 50.33
N SER A 91 93.07 -4.24 49.26
CA SER A 91 93.80 -5.52 49.18
C SER A 91 95.32 -5.32 49.00
N LYS A 92 95.74 -4.21 48.39
CA LYS A 92 97.15 -3.96 48.01
C LYS A 92 97.98 -3.14 49.00
N ASN A 93 97.38 -2.62 50.09
CA ASN A 93 98.08 -1.75 51.06
C ASN A 93 99.00 -2.48 52.06
N LEU A 94 99.29 -3.77 51.87
CA LEU A 94 100.21 -4.52 52.73
C LEU A 94 101.65 -4.60 52.19
N ASN A 95 101.91 -4.26 50.92
CA ASN A 95 103.24 -4.42 50.33
C ASN A 95 103.66 -3.20 49.49
N ASN A 96 104.81 -2.63 49.87
CA ASN A 96 105.71 -1.74 49.12
C ASN A 96 105.69 -0.25 49.47
N GLN A 97 106.53 0.08 50.45
CA GLN A 97 107.21 1.36 50.55
C GLN A 97 108.44 1.41 49.60
N ARG A 98 108.79 2.66 49.23
CA ARG A 98 110.16 3.23 49.04
C ARG A 98 110.84 3.27 47.65
N LEU A 99 111.55 4.41 47.53
CA LEU A 99 112.73 4.78 46.71
C LEU A 99 112.40 5.54 45.41
N SER A 100 112.53 6.88 45.31
CA SER A 100 113.61 7.84 45.60
C SER A 100 114.76 7.86 44.56
N VAL A 101 114.62 8.81 43.63
CA VAL A 101 115.61 9.70 43.01
C VAL A 101 117.09 9.49 43.37
N SER A 102 117.95 9.40 42.35
CA SER A 102 119.38 9.76 42.44
C SER A 102 119.69 10.83 41.39
N MET A 103 120.30 11.91 41.86
CA MET A 103 120.48 13.20 41.20
C MET A 103 121.97 13.38 40.95
N ASP A 104 122.43 13.16 39.71
CA ASP A 104 123.81 13.43 39.30
C ASP A 104 123.85 13.67 37.79
N ARG A 105 123.96 14.95 37.40
CA ARG A 105 124.47 15.50 36.11
C ARG A 105 123.92 16.92 35.89
N LEU A 106 124.59 17.90 36.51
CA LEU A 106 124.23 19.32 36.42
C LEU A 106 124.87 20.09 35.24
N ASP A 107 125.60 19.42 34.33
CA ASP A 107 126.36 20.11 33.26
C ASP A 107 125.98 19.70 31.82
N GLN A 108 124.95 18.85 31.65
CA GLN A 108 124.18 18.66 30.40
C GLN A 108 122.75 19.22 30.51
N GLN A 109 122.47 19.89 31.63
CA GLN A 109 121.14 20.30 32.05
C GLN A 109 120.47 21.36 31.16
N PRO A 110 121.14 22.42 30.65
CA PRO A 110 120.42 23.45 29.90
C PRO A 110 119.95 22.95 28.53
N ASP A 111 120.81 22.26 27.77
CA ASP A 111 120.47 21.77 26.42
C ASP A 111 119.49 20.61 26.43
N HIS A 112 119.63 19.67 27.38
CA HIS A 112 118.66 18.59 27.53
C HIS A 112 117.29 19.13 28.00
N ARG A 113 117.27 20.13 28.88
CA ARG A 113 116.02 20.79 29.29
C ARG A 113 115.41 21.61 28.17
N LEU A 114 116.22 22.28 27.35
CA LEU A 114 115.75 23.00 26.16
C LEU A 114 115.13 22.03 25.16
N GLN A 115 115.77 20.89 24.89
CA GLN A 115 115.27 19.86 23.98
C GLN A 115 113.96 19.21 24.49
N VAL A 116 113.85 18.96 25.80
CA VAL A 116 112.60 18.49 26.43
C VAL A 116 111.50 19.55 26.31
N LEU A 117 111.80 20.82 26.55
CA LEU A 117 110.84 21.91 26.37
C LEU A 117 110.40 22.08 24.91
N GLU A 118 111.31 21.94 23.94
CA GLU A 118 110.97 21.95 22.51
C GLU A 118 110.08 20.77 22.11
N GLN A 119 110.35 19.58 22.66
CA GLN A 119 109.52 18.40 22.47
C GLN A 119 108.13 18.56 23.11
N ASP A 120 108.06 19.15 24.30
CA ASP A 120 106.81 19.46 24.99
C ASP A 120 106.00 20.51 24.21
N ILE A 121 106.65 21.57 23.70
CA ILE A 121 106.01 22.58 22.83
C ILE A 121 105.47 21.93 21.55
N SER A 122 106.23 21.01 20.94
CA SER A 122 105.78 20.26 19.76
C SER A 122 104.57 19.37 20.08
N THR A 123 104.60 18.70 21.22
CA THR A 123 103.52 17.83 21.70
C THR A 123 102.27 18.65 22.00
N ILE A 124 102.38 19.76 22.73
CA ILE A 124 101.29 20.69 23.02
C ILE A 124 100.68 21.22 21.73
N ARG A 125 101.51 21.58 20.74
CA ARG A 125 101.04 22.06 19.43
C ARG A 125 100.26 20.96 18.68
N SER A 126 100.74 19.72 18.72
CA SER A 126 100.05 18.57 18.10
C SER A 126 98.70 18.31 18.77
N VAL A 127 98.66 18.26 20.10
CA VAL A 127 97.43 18.09 20.90
C VAL A 127 96.45 19.23 20.63
N LEU A 128 96.92 20.48 20.59
CA LEU A 128 96.08 21.64 20.28
C LEU A 128 95.51 21.57 18.86
N ASN A 129 96.32 21.15 17.88
CA ASN A 129 95.85 21.00 16.50
C ASN A 129 94.83 19.87 16.34
N GLU A 130 94.97 18.79 17.13
CA GLU A 130 93.99 17.71 17.20
C GLU A 130 92.70 18.17 17.89
N GLU A 131 92.80 18.88 19.00
CA GLU A 131 91.65 19.49 19.70
C GLU A 131 90.89 20.47 18.80
N ILE A 132 91.59 21.31 18.02
CA ILE A 132 90.97 22.20 17.04
C ILE A 132 90.22 21.39 15.98
N ARG A 133 90.81 20.31 15.45
CA ARG A 133 90.16 19.43 14.48
C ARG A 133 88.90 18.76 15.06
N GLN A 134 88.97 18.26 16.29
CA GLN A 134 87.82 17.66 16.97
C GLN A 134 86.70 18.67 17.21
N ARG A 135 87.03 19.91 17.63
CA ARG A 135 86.04 20.99 17.78
C ARG A 135 85.37 21.35 16.47
N LEU A 136 86.11 21.38 15.36
CA LEU A 136 85.52 21.64 14.03
C LEU A 136 84.52 20.55 13.62
N HIS A 137 84.82 19.27 13.90
CA HIS A 137 83.88 18.18 13.69
C HIS A 137 82.62 18.33 14.54
N LEU A 138 82.77 18.59 15.85
CA LEU A 138 81.63 18.82 16.75
C LEU A 138 80.75 19.99 16.29
N ILE A 139 81.34 21.09 15.82
CA ILE A 139 80.59 22.24 15.28
C ILE A 139 79.75 21.82 14.06
N THR A 140 80.33 21.00 13.18
CA THR A 140 79.64 20.50 11.98
C THR A 140 78.49 19.56 12.37
N ASP A 141 78.72 18.64 13.30
CA ASP A 141 77.71 17.70 13.77
C ASP A 141 76.55 18.42 14.46
N VAL A 142 76.85 19.39 15.34
CA VAL A 142 75.82 20.25 15.95
C VAL A 142 75.06 21.03 14.88
N GLY A 143 75.74 21.52 13.84
CA GLY A 143 75.11 22.18 12.70
C GLY A 143 74.14 21.26 11.94
N ASN A 144 74.51 20.00 11.74
CA ASN A 144 73.67 19.00 11.09
C ASN A 144 72.46 18.63 11.97
N ILE A 145 72.65 18.44 13.27
CA ILE A 145 71.57 18.17 14.23
C ILE A 145 70.57 19.34 14.24
N ARG A 146 71.04 20.59 14.23
CA ARG A 146 70.15 21.77 14.15
C ARG A 146 69.30 21.77 12.88
N LYS A 147 69.89 21.44 11.72
CA LYS A 147 69.13 21.32 10.47
C LYS A 147 68.09 20.20 10.52
N GLN A 148 68.44 19.05 11.09
CA GLN A 148 67.50 17.93 11.27
C GLN A 148 66.34 18.33 12.19
N ASN A 149 66.62 18.99 13.32
CA ASN A 149 65.57 19.49 14.21
C ASN A 149 64.63 20.47 13.51
N GLN A 150 65.15 21.39 12.68
CA GLN A 150 64.32 22.32 11.91
C GLN A 150 63.34 21.58 10.99
N VAL A 151 63.81 20.54 10.29
CA VAL A 151 62.94 19.71 9.45
C VAL A 151 61.85 19.03 10.29
N VAL A 152 62.21 18.48 11.45
CA VAL A 152 61.23 17.86 12.37
C VAL A 152 60.20 18.87 12.86
N GLU A 153 60.60 20.09 13.21
CA GLU A 153 59.69 21.16 13.63
C GLU A 153 58.73 21.56 12.49
N ASP A 154 59.24 21.72 11.26
CA ASP A 154 58.42 22.06 10.10
C ASP A 154 57.41 20.94 9.77
N TRP A 155 57.85 19.68 9.83
CA TRP A 155 56.97 18.51 9.69
C TRP A 155 55.92 18.45 10.79
N THR A 156 56.31 18.71 12.04
CA THR A 156 55.39 18.73 13.19
C THR A 156 54.34 19.82 13.03
N ARG A 157 54.77 21.02 12.60
CA ARG A 157 53.85 22.14 12.33
C ARG A 157 52.85 21.79 11.22
N GLY A 158 53.32 21.30 10.08
CA GLY A 158 52.44 20.91 8.97
C GLY A 158 51.49 19.76 9.33
N THR A 159 51.96 18.80 10.12
CA THR A 159 51.12 17.70 10.62
C THR A 159 50.03 18.22 11.57
N ASN A 160 50.38 19.15 12.47
CA ASN A 160 49.41 19.74 13.39
C ASN A 160 48.37 20.60 12.65
N GLU A 161 48.77 21.34 11.62
CA GLU A 161 47.85 22.14 10.80
C GLU A 161 46.86 21.25 10.05
N THR A 162 47.34 20.17 9.41
CA THR A 162 46.48 19.21 8.69
C THR A 162 45.55 18.45 9.64
N LEU A 163 46.05 17.95 10.77
CA LEU A 163 45.21 17.33 11.80
C LEU A 163 44.17 18.30 12.38
N GLY A 164 44.53 19.57 12.56
CA GLY A 164 43.60 20.62 12.97
C GLY A 164 42.51 20.88 11.91
N GLY A 165 42.87 20.87 10.62
CA GLY A 165 41.93 20.96 9.51
C GLY A 165 40.93 19.80 9.50
N LEU A 166 41.44 18.57 9.58
CA LEU A 166 40.61 17.37 9.62
C LEU A 166 39.67 17.33 10.83
N ARG A 167 40.15 17.77 12.00
CA ARG A 167 39.31 17.89 13.21
C ARG A 167 38.14 18.83 12.98
N ARG A 168 38.38 20.04 12.44
CA ARG A 168 37.31 21.00 12.16
C ARG A 168 36.30 20.44 11.16
N GLN A 169 36.77 19.81 10.08
CA GLN A 169 35.87 19.16 9.12
C GLN A 169 35.03 18.05 9.75
N MET A 170 35.62 17.26 10.64
CA MET A 170 34.89 16.22 11.37
C MET A 170 33.83 16.81 12.30
N GLU A 171 34.14 17.91 12.99
CA GLU A 171 33.19 18.63 13.85
C GLU A 171 32.05 19.27 13.05
N GLU A 172 32.35 19.86 11.89
CA GLU A 172 31.35 20.41 10.96
C GLU A 172 30.43 19.31 10.41
N GLU A 173 30.98 18.19 9.94
CA GLU A 173 30.22 17.03 9.47
C GLU A 173 29.35 16.42 10.58
N ALA A 174 29.88 16.29 11.79
CA ALA A 174 29.11 15.79 12.93
C ALA A 174 27.92 16.72 13.25
N SER A 175 28.14 18.04 13.20
CA SER A 175 27.09 19.03 13.44
C SER A 175 26.03 19.01 12.34
N GLN A 176 26.44 18.91 11.07
CA GLN A 176 25.51 18.82 9.94
C GLN A 176 24.69 17.53 9.98
N ARG A 177 25.31 16.39 10.32
CA ARG A 177 24.59 15.12 10.48
C ARG A 177 23.59 15.17 11.62
N ALA A 178 23.96 15.73 12.77
CA ALA A 178 23.05 15.90 13.90
C ALA A 178 21.84 16.75 13.51
N TYR A 179 22.06 17.86 12.80
CA TYR A 179 20.98 18.70 12.30
C TYR A 179 20.07 17.96 11.29
N ALA A 180 20.65 17.22 10.34
CA ALA A 180 19.89 16.46 9.36
C ALA A 180 19.07 15.33 10.02
N GLU A 181 19.61 14.67 11.05
CA GLU A 181 18.91 13.65 11.82
C GLU A 181 17.73 14.24 12.59
N GLU A 182 17.92 15.39 13.24
CA GLU A 182 16.84 16.12 13.93
C GLU A 182 15.73 16.53 12.96
N GLN A 183 16.08 17.08 11.79
CA GLN A 183 15.10 17.47 10.78
C GLN A 183 14.33 16.26 10.25
N ASN A 184 15.03 15.15 9.94
CA ASN A 184 14.39 13.91 9.49
C ASN A 184 13.43 13.35 10.56
N GLN A 185 13.79 13.46 11.84
CA GLN A 185 12.92 13.03 12.94
C GLN A 185 11.64 13.86 13.00
N ILE A 186 11.74 15.18 12.83
CA ILE A 186 10.60 16.09 12.78
C ILE A 186 9.70 15.75 11.59
N ASP A 187 10.27 15.57 10.41
CA ASP A 187 9.53 15.27 9.18
C ASP A 187 8.82 13.91 9.29
N PHE A 188 9.50 12.90 9.85
CA PHE A 188 8.91 11.60 10.11
C PHE A 188 7.73 11.69 11.08
N GLN A 189 7.88 12.42 12.19
CA GLN A 189 6.80 12.62 13.15
C GLN A 189 5.60 13.34 12.52
N TYR A 190 5.85 14.35 11.69
CA TYR A 190 4.80 15.05 10.95
C TYR A 190 4.03 14.10 10.01
N CYS A 191 4.74 13.26 9.25
CA CYS A 191 4.13 12.27 8.37
C CYS A 191 3.30 11.24 9.15
N CYS A 192 3.80 10.78 10.30
CA CYS A 192 3.05 9.88 11.19
C CYS A 192 1.76 10.52 11.69
N ASN A 193 1.80 11.79 12.13
CA ASN A 193 0.64 12.51 12.63
C ASN A 193 -0.44 12.68 11.54
N ILE A 194 -0.04 13.04 10.31
CA ILE A 194 -0.98 13.14 9.18
C ILE A 194 -1.58 11.77 8.87
N THR A 195 -0.74 10.74 8.78
CA THR A 195 -1.20 9.38 8.45
C THR A 195 -2.20 8.88 9.48
N GLN A 196 -1.95 9.12 10.76
CA GLN A 196 -2.86 8.77 11.85
C GLN A 196 -4.17 9.56 11.75
N SER A 197 -4.12 10.87 11.50
CA SER A 197 -5.33 11.69 11.32
C SER A 197 -6.17 11.24 10.13
N LEU A 198 -5.54 10.93 9.00
CA LEU A 198 -6.25 10.41 7.82
C LEU A 198 -6.87 9.04 8.09
N LYS A 199 -6.16 8.16 8.80
CA LYS A 199 -6.69 6.87 9.22
C LYS A 199 -7.95 7.04 10.07
N GLU A 200 -7.92 7.90 11.08
CA GLU A 200 -9.08 8.18 11.94
C GLU A 200 -10.27 8.73 11.14
N GLN A 201 -10.02 9.64 10.19
CA GLN A 201 -11.08 10.17 9.32
C GLN A 201 -11.72 9.07 8.46
N VAL A 202 -10.92 8.16 7.91
CA VAL A 202 -11.42 7.03 7.12
C VAL A 202 -12.23 6.06 7.99
N GLU A 203 -11.76 5.76 9.20
CA GLU A 203 -12.48 4.91 10.16
C GLU A 203 -13.85 5.52 10.51
N ILE A 204 -13.91 6.82 10.81
CA ILE A 204 -15.18 7.52 11.07
C ILE A 204 -16.12 7.43 9.86
N LYS A 205 -15.61 7.65 8.64
CA LYS A 205 -16.42 7.60 7.42
C LYS A 205 -16.94 6.18 7.12
N LEU A 206 -16.14 5.17 7.42
CA LEU A 206 -16.54 3.78 7.28
C LEU A 206 -17.65 3.42 8.27
N ASP A 207 -17.54 3.86 9.53
CA ASP A 207 -18.57 3.67 10.54
C ASP A 207 -19.89 4.38 10.18
N GLU A 208 -19.81 5.61 9.66
CA GLU A 208 -20.97 6.34 9.14
C GLU A 208 -21.65 5.59 7.98
N ALA A 209 -20.87 5.11 7.01
CA ALA A 209 -21.38 4.34 5.88
C ALA A 209 -22.04 3.03 6.35
N GLN A 210 -21.43 2.33 7.29
CA GLN A 210 -22.00 1.10 7.86
C GLN A 210 -23.33 1.36 8.56
N LYS A 211 -23.45 2.46 9.32
CA LYS A 211 -24.72 2.87 9.94
C LYS A 211 -25.80 3.16 8.90
N LEU A 212 -25.46 3.87 7.82
CA LEU A 212 -26.39 4.16 6.73
C LEU A 212 -26.85 2.89 6.00
N VAL A 213 -25.93 1.96 5.72
CA VAL A 213 -26.25 0.67 5.11
C VAL A 213 -27.20 -0.14 6.01
N ASN A 214 -26.93 -0.20 7.31
CA ASN A 214 -27.79 -0.88 8.26
C ASN A 214 -29.19 -0.25 8.31
N GLN A 215 -29.28 1.08 8.31
CA GLN A 215 -30.56 1.79 8.28
C GLN A 215 -31.35 1.49 7.00
N LEU A 216 -30.70 1.59 5.83
CA LEU A 216 -31.33 1.25 4.55
C LEU A 216 -31.81 -0.20 4.53
N SER A 217 -31.05 -1.13 5.10
CA SER A 217 -31.46 -2.53 5.21
C SER A 217 -32.74 -2.70 6.05
N ILE A 218 -32.88 -1.94 7.13
CA ILE A 218 -34.09 -1.93 7.96
C ILE A 218 -35.26 -1.34 7.17
N ASP A 219 -35.07 -0.20 6.51
CA ASP A 219 -36.11 0.49 5.73
C ASP A 219 -36.62 -0.38 4.57
N VAL A 220 -35.71 -1.05 3.85
CA VAL A 220 -36.06 -2.00 2.78
C VAL A 220 -36.90 -3.15 3.33
N THR A 221 -36.50 -3.73 4.48
CA THR A 221 -37.26 -4.81 5.10
C THR A 221 -38.65 -4.35 5.54
N PHE A 222 -38.75 -3.14 6.09
CA PHE A 222 -40.02 -2.53 6.47
C PHE A 222 -40.95 -2.32 5.28
N HIS A 223 -40.45 -1.75 4.19
CA HIS A 223 -41.24 -1.56 2.97
C HIS A 223 -41.63 -2.87 2.30
N GLN A 224 -40.73 -3.87 2.32
CA GLN A 224 -41.05 -5.21 1.82
C GLN A 224 -42.21 -5.83 2.60
N ASN A 225 -42.21 -5.71 3.93
CA ASN A 225 -43.29 -6.21 4.77
C ASN A 225 -44.61 -5.48 4.48
N GLN A 226 -44.59 -4.15 4.32
CA GLN A 226 -45.80 -3.40 3.94
C GLN A 226 -46.36 -3.83 2.58
N LEU A 227 -45.49 -4.08 1.59
CA LEU A 227 -45.92 -4.56 0.28
C LEU A 227 -46.56 -5.94 0.39
N ASN A 228 -45.95 -6.85 1.16
CA ASN A 228 -46.52 -8.18 1.41
C ASN A 228 -47.91 -8.09 2.07
N ASP A 229 -48.07 -7.23 3.08
CA ASP A 229 -49.36 -7.00 3.75
C ASP A 229 -50.42 -6.44 2.79
N ASN A 230 -50.03 -5.52 1.91
CA ASN A 230 -50.94 -4.96 0.92
C ASN A 230 -51.34 -5.97 -0.14
N ILE A 231 -50.42 -6.84 -0.58
CA ILE A 231 -50.72 -7.95 -1.48
C ILE A 231 -51.75 -8.88 -0.84
N LEU A 232 -51.54 -9.28 0.42
CA LEU A 232 -52.47 -10.15 1.13
C LEU A 232 -53.89 -9.55 1.22
N LYS A 233 -53.99 -8.25 1.53
CA LYS A 233 -55.29 -7.55 1.56
C LYS A 233 -55.96 -7.48 0.19
N LEU A 234 -55.18 -7.28 -0.88
CA LEU A 234 -55.71 -7.28 -2.24
C LEU A 234 -56.22 -8.67 -2.64
N GLU A 235 -55.49 -9.73 -2.30
CA GLU A 235 -55.93 -11.11 -2.51
C GLU A 235 -57.25 -11.40 -1.78
N GLU A 236 -57.38 -10.97 -0.52
CA GLU A 236 -58.62 -11.11 0.26
C GLU A 236 -59.80 -10.36 -0.40
N LEU A 237 -59.59 -9.12 -0.84
CA LEU A 237 -60.61 -8.32 -1.53
C LEU A 237 -61.03 -8.95 -2.86
N ILE A 238 -60.09 -9.49 -3.63
CA ILE A 238 -60.38 -10.19 -4.89
C ILE A 238 -61.22 -11.43 -4.60
N PHE A 239 -60.82 -12.23 -3.62
CA PHE A 239 -61.55 -13.45 -3.25
C PHE A 239 -62.99 -13.15 -2.81
N GLU A 240 -63.19 -12.13 -1.98
CA GLU A 240 -64.50 -11.69 -1.54
C GLU A 240 -65.35 -11.14 -2.70
N ASN A 241 -64.75 -10.40 -3.64
CA ASN A 241 -65.44 -9.92 -4.84
C ASN A 241 -65.89 -11.09 -5.74
N GLU A 242 -65.01 -12.07 -5.96
CA GLU A 242 -65.36 -13.29 -6.70
C GLU A 242 -66.49 -14.08 -6.03
N ARG A 243 -66.48 -14.16 -4.69
CA ARG A 243 -67.57 -14.79 -3.91
C ARG A 243 -68.89 -14.04 -4.13
N LEU A 244 -68.90 -12.72 -3.96
CA LEU A 244 -70.09 -11.89 -4.16
C LEU A 244 -70.60 -11.94 -5.60
N ASN A 245 -69.71 -11.98 -6.60
CA ASN A 245 -70.11 -12.15 -7.99
C ASN A 245 -70.73 -13.52 -8.24
N ARG A 246 -70.16 -14.60 -7.70
CA ARG A 246 -70.77 -15.94 -7.76
C ARG A 246 -72.16 -15.95 -7.15
N ASP A 247 -72.35 -15.37 -5.96
CA ASP A 247 -73.65 -15.26 -5.31
C ASP A 247 -74.67 -14.50 -6.19
N LYS A 248 -74.25 -13.42 -6.87
CA LYS A 248 -75.12 -12.69 -7.82
C LYS A 248 -75.49 -13.55 -9.03
N PHE A 249 -74.54 -14.31 -9.59
CA PHE A 249 -74.83 -15.23 -10.69
C PHE A 249 -75.86 -16.29 -10.29
N PHE A 250 -75.72 -16.90 -9.10
CA PHE A 250 -76.72 -17.83 -8.57
C PHE A 250 -78.10 -17.19 -8.48
N ARG A 251 -78.22 -15.97 -7.94
CA ARG A 251 -79.52 -15.26 -7.88
C ARG A 251 -80.13 -14.99 -9.25
N ILE A 252 -79.30 -14.63 -10.24
CA ILE A 252 -79.77 -14.42 -11.62
C ILE A 252 -80.26 -15.75 -12.20
N GLU A 253 -79.54 -16.84 -12.00
CA GLU A 253 -79.92 -18.17 -12.47
C GLU A 253 -81.23 -18.64 -11.84
N GLU A 254 -81.39 -18.50 -10.53
CA GLU A 254 -82.64 -18.77 -9.81
C GLU A 254 -83.81 -17.94 -10.37
N PHE A 255 -83.60 -16.64 -10.60
CA PHE A 255 -84.62 -15.76 -11.16
C PHE A 255 -85.01 -16.15 -12.59
N LEU A 256 -84.03 -16.48 -13.44
CA LEU A 256 -84.28 -16.97 -14.80
C LEU A 256 -85.01 -18.30 -14.78
N GLN A 257 -84.68 -19.19 -13.85
CA GLN A 257 -85.36 -20.47 -13.71
C GLN A 257 -86.81 -20.29 -13.23
N GLN A 258 -87.05 -19.36 -12.30
CA GLN A 258 -88.40 -18.99 -11.89
C GLN A 258 -89.21 -18.44 -13.07
N ILE A 259 -88.63 -17.55 -13.89
CA ILE A 259 -89.29 -17.05 -15.11
C ILE A 259 -89.59 -18.23 -16.06
N ASN A 260 -88.66 -19.15 -16.25
CA ASN A 260 -88.85 -20.27 -17.15
C ASN A 260 -89.97 -21.21 -16.67
N GLU A 261 -90.06 -21.47 -15.37
CA GLU A 261 -91.16 -22.24 -14.78
C GLU A 261 -92.49 -21.47 -14.85
N ASP A 262 -92.50 -20.16 -14.64
CA ASP A 262 -93.68 -19.30 -14.83
C ASP A 262 -94.15 -19.28 -16.30
N ILE A 263 -93.21 -19.26 -17.26
CA ILE A 263 -93.49 -19.36 -18.69
C ILE A 263 -94.03 -20.75 -19.01
N LYS A 264 -93.41 -21.83 -18.54
CA LYS A 264 -93.89 -23.20 -18.73
C LYS A 264 -95.24 -23.46 -18.08
N THR A 265 -95.57 -22.86 -16.94
CA THR A 265 -96.90 -23.03 -16.34
C THR A 265 -97.96 -22.26 -17.13
N LYS A 266 -97.65 -21.04 -17.58
CA LYS A 266 -98.55 -20.21 -18.41
C LYS A 266 -98.69 -20.69 -19.87
N LEU A 267 -97.65 -21.32 -20.43
CA LEU A 267 -97.63 -21.83 -21.82
C LEU A 267 -97.72 -23.36 -21.91
N GLY A 268 -97.48 -24.11 -20.85
CA GLY A 268 -97.64 -25.58 -20.81
C GLY A 268 -99.10 -26.01 -20.73
N THR A 269 -100.02 -25.08 -20.49
CA THR A 269 -101.45 -25.24 -20.80
C THR A 269 -101.77 -24.93 -22.27
N SER A 270 -100.77 -24.54 -23.06
CA SER A 270 -100.89 -24.04 -24.43
C SER A 270 -100.21 -24.93 -25.47
N ASP A 271 -99.85 -26.18 -25.18
CA ASP A 271 -99.44 -27.16 -26.22
C ASP A 271 -100.53 -27.34 -27.29
N TYR A 272 -101.80 -27.16 -26.88
CA TYR A 272 -102.93 -27.10 -27.81
C TYR A 272 -102.89 -25.85 -28.71
N ALA A 273 -102.48 -24.69 -28.18
CA ALA A 273 -102.43 -23.47 -28.98
C ALA A 273 -101.18 -23.40 -29.88
N THR A 274 -100.02 -23.93 -29.46
CA THR A 274 -98.84 -24.03 -30.32
C THR A 274 -99.05 -25.01 -31.47
N ASN A 275 -99.64 -26.19 -31.22
CA ASN A 275 -99.98 -27.12 -32.31
C ASN A 275 -101.08 -26.58 -33.23
N LYS A 276 -102.10 -25.91 -32.68
CA LYS A 276 -103.13 -25.25 -33.48
C LYS A 276 -102.55 -24.09 -34.30
N GLN A 277 -101.63 -23.30 -33.74
CA GLN A 277 -100.95 -22.22 -34.46
C GLN A 277 -100.06 -22.76 -35.57
N ALA A 278 -99.28 -23.83 -35.32
CA ALA A 278 -98.47 -24.47 -36.36
C ALA A 278 -99.33 -25.06 -37.51
N THR A 279 -100.49 -25.62 -37.18
CA THR A 279 -101.46 -26.12 -38.17
C THR A 279 -102.06 -24.97 -38.99
N LEU A 280 -102.49 -23.89 -38.32
CA LEU A 280 -103.01 -22.69 -38.97
C LEU A 280 -101.95 -22.00 -39.85
N ASP A 281 -100.69 -21.94 -39.43
CA ASP A 281 -99.61 -21.35 -40.23
C ASP A 281 -99.35 -22.18 -41.50
N TYR A 282 -99.44 -23.52 -41.41
CA TYR A 282 -99.37 -24.38 -42.59
C TYR A 282 -100.56 -24.18 -43.53
N GLU A 283 -101.78 -24.09 -42.99
CA GLU A 283 -102.99 -23.82 -43.77
C GLU A 283 -102.95 -22.44 -44.44
N VAL A 284 -102.53 -21.39 -43.72
CA VAL A 284 -102.36 -20.03 -44.25
C VAL A 284 -101.33 -20.01 -45.36
N LYS A 285 -100.22 -20.75 -45.20
CA LYS A 285 -99.21 -20.88 -46.26
C LYS A 285 -99.76 -21.58 -47.50
N ASN A 286 -100.59 -22.60 -47.32
CA ASN A 286 -101.25 -23.29 -48.42
C ASN A 286 -102.28 -22.39 -49.13
N VAL A 287 -103.10 -21.66 -48.37
CA VAL A 287 -104.04 -20.67 -48.90
C VAL A 287 -103.31 -19.58 -49.68
N LYS A 288 -102.18 -19.09 -49.16
CA LYS A 288 -101.36 -18.10 -49.87
C LYS A 288 -100.87 -18.62 -51.22
N ASN A 289 -100.43 -19.87 -51.30
CA ASN A 289 -100.04 -20.48 -52.57
C ASN A 289 -101.23 -20.57 -53.54
N ILE A 290 -102.39 -21.02 -53.06
CA ILE A 290 -103.62 -21.10 -53.87
C ILE A 290 -104.00 -19.71 -54.40
N VAL A 291 -103.93 -18.67 -53.55
CA VAL A 291 -104.23 -17.28 -53.95
C VAL A 291 -103.27 -16.82 -55.04
N CYS A 292 -101.95 -17.00 -54.88
CA CYS A 292 -100.98 -16.65 -55.92
C CYS A 292 -101.23 -17.39 -57.24
N GLU A 293 -101.56 -18.69 -57.20
CA GLU A 293 -101.92 -19.45 -58.41
C GLU A 293 -103.20 -18.92 -59.06
N THR A 294 -104.19 -18.49 -58.26
CA THR A 294 -105.43 -17.89 -58.79
C THR A 294 -105.20 -16.50 -59.36
N GLU A 295 -104.36 -15.67 -58.75
CA GLU A 295 -103.96 -14.36 -59.30
C GLU A 295 -103.30 -14.53 -60.66
N GLU A 296 -102.34 -15.46 -60.78
CA GLU A 296 -101.67 -15.73 -62.06
C GLU A 296 -102.64 -16.24 -63.15
N ARG A 297 -103.66 -17.03 -62.76
CA ARG A 297 -104.73 -17.44 -63.68
C ARG A 297 -105.63 -16.28 -64.10
N CYS A 298 -105.97 -15.37 -63.18
CA CYS A 298 -106.75 -14.17 -63.48
C CYS A 298 -106.00 -13.25 -64.44
N ASP A 299 -104.70 -13.05 -64.27
CA ASP A 299 -103.87 -12.27 -65.18
C ASP A 299 -103.86 -12.88 -66.59
N LYS A 300 -103.74 -14.21 -66.69
CA LYS A 300 -103.84 -14.92 -67.98
C LYS A 300 -105.20 -14.73 -68.64
N LEU A 301 -106.30 -14.85 -67.88
CA LEU A 301 -107.65 -14.62 -68.38
C LEU A 301 -107.84 -13.17 -68.85
N GLN A 302 -107.31 -12.20 -68.11
CA GLN A 302 -107.36 -10.79 -68.49
C GLN A 302 -106.67 -10.54 -69.83
N ASN A 303 -105.50 -11.14 -70.05
CA ASN A 303 -104.79 -11.05 -71.34
C ASN A 303 -105.63 -11.65 -72.48
N VAL A 304 -106.24 -12.82 -72.27
CA VAL A 304 -107.12 -13.46 -73.27
C VAL A 304 -108.34 -12.57 -73.59
N VAL A 305 -108.96 -11.97 -72.57
CA VAL A 305 -110.09 -11.05 -72.76
C VAL A 305 -109.67 -9.81 -73.55
N GLN A 306 -108.50 -9.23 -73.25
CA GLN A 306 -107.96 -8.10 -74.02
C GLN A 306 -107.66 -8.46 -75.48
N ASP A 307 -107.14 -9.65 -75.74
CA ASP A 307 -106.89 -10.12 -77.10
C ASP A 307 -108.20 -10.40 -77.87
N LEU A 308 -109.20 -10.97 -77.21
CA LEU A 308 -110.55 -11.13 -77.76
C LEU A 308 -111.19 -9.77 -78.06
N ASP A 309 -111.05 -8.80 -77.17
CA ASP A 309 -111.56 -7.44 -77.36
C ASP A 309 -110.89 -6.74 -78.55
N ARG A 310 -109.56 -6.85 -78.69
CA ARG A 310 -108.86 -6.38 -79.91
C ARG A 310 -109.35 -7.10 -81.15
N SER A 311 -109.49 -8.42 -81.12
CA SER A 311 -109.98 -9.19 -82.26
C SER A 311 -111.40 -8.79 -82.64
N LEU A 312 -112.26 -8.52 -81.66
CA LEU A 312 -113.63 -8.04 -81.87
C LEU A 312 -113.61 -6.67 -82.56
N HIS A 313 -112.86 -5.71 -82.04
CA HIS A 313 -112.71 -4.38 -82.65
C HIS A 313 -112.16 -4.48 -84.08
N GLN A 314 -111.17 -5.34 -84.32
CA GLN A 314 -110.63 -5.61 -85.65
C GLN A 314 -111.72 -6.16 -86.59
N THR A 315 -112.52 -7.14 -86.16
CA THR A 315 -113.62 -7.67 -86.97
C THR A 315 -114.74 -6.65 -87.22
N MET A 316 -115.07 -5.83 -86.24
CA MET A 316 -116.05 -4.74 -86.40
C MET A 316 -115.55 -3.71 -87.42
N GLN A 317 -114.28 -3.34 -87.38
CA GLN A 317 -113.67 -2.45 -88.35
C GLN A 317 -113.68 -3.06 -89.76
N ASN A 318 -113.30 -4.33 -89.90
CA ASN A 318 -113.37 -5.05 -91.17
C ASN A 318 -114.80 -5.12 -91.73
N LEU A 319 -115.82 -5.33 -90.88
CA LEU A 319 -117.23 -5.29 -91.27
C LEU A 319 -117.64 -3.90 -91.74
N SER A 320 -117.28 -2.85 -91.01
CA SER A 320 -117.52 -1.47 -91.41
C SER A 320 -116.86 -1.15 -92.76
N ASP A 321 -115.62 -1.60 -92.98
CA ASP A 321 -114.92 -1.42 -94.25
C ASP A 321 -115.59 -2.19 -95.39
N LEU A 322 -116.09 -3.40 -95.14
CA LEU A 322 -116.89 -4.18 -96.10
C LEU A 322 -118.25 -3.53 -96.40
N GLU A 323 -118.94 -3.01 -95.39
CA GLU A 323 -120.19 -2.24 -95.56
C GLU A 323 -119.95 -0.98 -96.40
N ASN A 324 -118.86 -0.25 -96.13
CA ASN A 324 -118.44 0.89 -96.93
C ASN A 324 -118.09 0.50 -98.37
N GLN A 325 -117.39 -0.62 -98.56
CA GLN A 325 -117.08 -1.16 -99.88
C GLN A 325 -118.34 -1.61 -100.63
N MET A 326 -119.31 -2.26 -99.97
CA MET A 326 -120.60 -2.61 -100.57
C MET A 326 -121.41 -1.37 -100.93
N ALA A 327 -121.47 -0.36 -100.05
CA ALA A 327 -122.15 0.90 -100.34
C ALA A 327 -121.49 1.64 -101.51
N MET A 328 -120.15 1.62 -101.59
CA MET A 328 -119.38 2.13 -102.72
C MET A 328 -119.69 1.34 -104.00
N GLN A 329 -119.71 0.00 -103.96
CA GLN A 329 -120.08 -0.83 -105.10
C GLN A 329 -121.53 -0.59 -105.55
N GLN A 330 -122.49 -0.46 -104.63
CA GLN A 330 -123.88 -0.11 -104.95
C GLN A 330 -123.97 1.27 -105.61
N ARG A 331 -123.18 2.26 -105.16
CA ARG A 331 -123.09 3.57 -105.82
C ARG A 331 -122.45 3.50 -107.20
N ILE A 332 -121.41 2.70 -107.38
CA ILE A 332 -120.78 2.50 -108.70
C ILE A 332 -121.75 1.79 -109.65
N ALA A 333 -122.43 0.74 -109.19
CA ALA A 333 -123.44 0.03 -109.97
C ALA A 333 -124.65 0.93 -110.32
N SER A 334 -125.09 1.81 -109.41
CA SER A 334 -126.15 2.77 -109.70
C SER A 334 -125.71 3.87 -110.68
N VAL A 335 -124.48 4.37 -110.58
CA VAL A 335 -123.92 5.33 -111.56
C VAL A 335 -123.73 4.68 -112.93
N GLN A 336 -123.30 3.41 -112.99
CA GLN A 336 -123.25 2.67 -114.26
C GLN A 336 -124.64 2.50 -114.85
N ASN A 337 -125.63 2.08 -114.07
CA ASN A 337 -127.02 1.96 -114.52
C ASN A 337 -127.62 3.31 -114.96
N ILE A 338 -127.32 4.42 -114.28
CA ILE A 338 -127.81 5.76 -114.66
C ILE A 338 -127.08 6.29 -115.91
N ARG A 339 -125.78 5.98 -116.07
CA ARG A 339 -125.04 6.31 -117.30
C ARG A 339 -125.62 5.56 -118.50
N ASP A 340 -125.98 4.30 -118.31
CA ASP A 340 -126.61 3.46 -119.32
C ASP A 340 -128.06 3.90 -119.64
N LEU A 341 -128.72 4.67 -118.75
CA LEU A 341 -130.12 5.11 -118.92
C LEU A 341 -130.32 6.58 -119.32
N LEU A 342 -129.40 7.51 -119.04
CA LEU A 342 -129.64 8.92 -119.36
C LEU A 342 -129.07 9.35 -120.72
N HIS A 343 -127.90 8.86 -121.11
CA HIS A 343 -127.30 9.16 -122.43
C HIS A 343 -127.93 8.48 -123.66
N GLY A 344 -128.85 7.53 -123.45
CA GLY A 344 -129.50 6.76 -124.50
C GLY A 344 -130.25 7.65 -125.47
N VAL A 345 -129.60 7.85 -126.62
CA VAL A 345 -130.13 8.24 -127.94
C VAL A 345 -130.52 9.70 -128.12
#